data_AF-A0A2V8DYL8-F1
#
_entry.id   AF-A0A2V8DYL8-F1
#
_cell.length_a   1.000
_cell.length_b   1.000
_cell.length_c   1.000
_cell.angle_alpha   90.00
_cell.angle_beta   90.00
_cell.angle_gamma   90.00
#
_symmetry.space_group_name_H-M   'P 1'
#
loop_
_entity.id
_entity.type
_entity.pdbx_description
1 polymer ?
#
loop_
_entity_poly.entity_id
_entity_poly.type
_entity_poly.pdbx_seq_one_letter_code
_entity_poly.pdbx_strand_id
1 'polypeptide(L)' 'TGDLDEQTADSLRLLLRDMHRTYGLTSIIATHNTRLAESCDRVLRLEGGRLAAV' A
#
# COMPACT_ATOMS: atom_id res chain seq x y z
N THR A 1 -4.18 -0.06 13.96
CA THR A 1 -5.33 -0.96 13.83
C THR A 1 -5.13 -1.77 12.57
N GLY A 2 -4.61 -2.98 12.74
CA GLY A 2 -4.14 -3.87 11.68
C GLY A 2 -5.10 -5.03 11.49
N ASP A 3 -6.37 -4.71 11.24
CA ASP A 3 -7.45 -5.71 11.11
C ASP A 3 -7.53 -6.34 9.71
N LEU A 4 -6.57 -6.02 8.84
CA LEU A 4 -6.40 -6.67 7.55
C LEU A 4 -5.46 -7.85 7.73
N ASP A 5 -6.05 -9.05 7.82
CA ASP A 5 -5.30 -10.28 7.65
C ASP A 5 -4.63 -10.32 6.26
N GLU A 6 -3.60 -11.15 6.13
CA GLU A 6 -2.75 -11.20 4.95
C GLU A 6 -3.53 -11.49 3.65
N GLN A 7 -4.54 -12.36 3.72
CA GLN A 7 -5.35 -12.75 2.58
C GLN A 7 -6.29 -11.62 2.13
N THR A 8 -6.86 -10.89 3.08
CA THR A 8 -7.69 -9.71 2.79
C THR A 8 -6.85 -8.58 2.21
N ALA A 9 -5.62 -8.37 2.71
CA ALA A 9 -4.70 -7.37 2.17
C ALA A 9 -4.34 -7.63 0.70
N ASP A 10 -4.11 -8.88 0.32
CA ASP A 10 -3.84 -9.26 -1.07
C ASP A 10 -5.03 -9.05 -2.00
N SER A 11 -6.23 -9.39 -1.54
CA SER A 11 -7.46 -9.18 -2.31
C SER A 11 -7.75 -7.70 -2.53
N LEU A 12 -7.57 -6.87 -1.49
CA LEU A 12 -7.69 -5.42 -1.58
C LEU A 12 -6.68 -4.82 -2.56
N ARG A 13 -5.42 -5.28 -2.52
CA ARG A 13 -4.37 -4.88 -3.45
C ARG A 13 -4.76 -5.16 -4.91
N LEU A 14 -5.27 -6.35 -5.20
CA LEU A 14 -5.70 -6.71 -6.56
C LEU A 14 -6.82 -5.80 -7.04
N LEU A 15 -7.80 -5.51 -6.19
CA LEU A 15 -8.89 -4.58 -6.49
C LEU A 15 -8.37 -3.17 -6.80
N LEU A 16 -7.49 -2.63 -5.95
CA LEU A 16 -6.91 -1.30 -6.15
C LEU A 16 -6.14 -1.22 -7.47
N ARG A 17 -5.36 -2.25 -7.80
CA ARG A 17 -4.65 -2.32 -9.09
C ARG A 17 -5.59 -2.32 -10.28
N ASP A 18 -6.68 -3.07 -10.23
CA ASP A 18 -7.64 -3.12 -11.34
C ASP A 18 -8.33 -1.76 -11.54
N MET A 19 -8.67 -1.07 -10.44
CA MET A 19 -9.20 0.28 -10.49
C MET A 19 -8.19 1.29 -11.07
N HIS A 20 -6.92 1.21 -10.67
CA HIS A 20 -5.88 2.09 -11.23
C HIS A 20 -5.69 1.86 -12.73
N ARG A 21 -5.67 0.60 -13.17
CA ARG A 21 -5.57 0.25 -14.59
C ARG A 21 -6.77 0.76 -15.40
N THR A 22 -7.97 0.65 -14.84
CA THR A 22 -9.21 0.99 -15.55
C THR A 22 -9.46 2.49 -15.60
N TYR A 23 -9.13 3.22 -14.51
CA TYR A 23 -9.54 4.61 -14.33
C TYR A 23 -8.37 5.61 -14.22
N GLY A 24 -7.11 5.14 -14.29
CA GLY A 24 -5.94 6.01 -14.20
C GLY A 24 -5.77 6.68 -12.83
N LEU A 25 -6.18 6.00 -11.77
CA LEU A 25 -6.15 6.53 -10.41
C LEU A 25 -4.76 6.42 -9.78
N THR A 26 -4.52 7.23 -8.75
CA THR A 26 -3.35 7.15 -7.86
C THR A 26 -3.82 6.96 -6.43
N SER A 27 -3.17 6.06 -5.67
CA SER A 27 -3.46 5.85 -4.25
C SER A 27 -2.23 6.05 -3.38
N ILE A 28 -2.45 6.59 -2.18
CA ILE A 28 -1.45 6.68 -1.12
C ILE A 28 -1.92 5.75 0.00
N ILE A 29 -1.08 4.80 0.40
CA ILE A 29 -1.39 3.79 1.41
C ILE A 29 -0.48 4.00 2.62
N ALA A 30 -1.08 4.31 3.76
CA ALA A 30 -0.39 4.33 5.05
C ALA A 30 -0.60 2.97 5.73
N THR A 31 0.47 2.16 5.83
CA THR A 31 0.39 0.83 6.42
C THR A 31 1.64 0.51 7.24
N HIS A 32 1.48 -0.36 8.24
CA HIS A 32 2.57 -0.99 8.97
C HIS A 32 2.84 -2.43 8.49
N ASN A 33 2.03 -2.94 7.55
CA ASN A 33 2.23 -4.25 6.92
C ASN A 33 3.25 -4.11 5.77
N THR A 34 4.43 -4.69 5.96
CA THR A 34 5.54 -4.60 5.01
C THR A 34 5.25 -5.30 3.68
N ARG A 35 4.55 -6.44 3.67
CA ARG A 35 4.21 -7.16 2.43
C ARG A 35 3.29 -6.32 1.53
N LEU A 36 2.30 -5.66 2.12
CA LEU A 36 1.42 -4.74 1.38
C LEU A 36 2.23 -3.55 0.85
N ALA A 37 3.12 -2.99 1.65
CA ALA A 37 3.98 -1.88 1.23
C ALA A 37 4.88 -2.28 0.05
N GLU A 38 5.54 -3.44 0.12
CA GLU A 38 6.41 -4.00 -0.94
C GLU A 38 5.70 -4.19 -2.28
N SER A 39 4.37 -4.29 -2.27
CA SER A 39 3.56 -4.41 -3.48
C SER A 39 3.25 -3.09 -4.20
N CYS A 40 3.51 -1.96 -3.54
CA CYS A 40 3.32 -0.62 -4.09
C CYS A 40 4.45 -0.27 -5.06
N ASP A 41 4.19 0.67 -5.98
CA ASP A 41 5.20 1.13 -6.93
C ASP A 41 6.37 1.85 -6.23
N ARG A 42 6.08 2.48 -5.09
CA ARG A 42 7.07 3.20 -4.27
C ARG A 42 6.77 2.98 -2.80
N VAL A 43 7.81 2.78 -2.01
CA VAL A 43 7.73 2.65 -0.55
C VAL A 43 8.54 3.75 0.10
N LEU A 44 7.92 4.45 1.05
CA LEU A 44 8.57 5.46 1.88
C LEU A 44 8.35 5.10 3.35
N ARG A 45 9.41 5.23 4.17
CA ARG A 45 9.32 5.12 5.62
C ARG A 45 9.14 6.50 6.23
N LEU A 46 8.12 6.66 7.06
CA LEU A 46 7.91 7.86 7.87
C LEU A 46 8.56 7.64 9.25
N GLU A 47 9.58 8.44 9.56
CA GLU A 47 10.34 8.35 10.80
C GLU A 47 10.65 9.75 11.33
N GLY A 48 10.30 10.03 12.59
CA GLY A 48 10.53 11.35 13.20
C GLY A 48 9.90 12.52 12.43
N GLY A 49 8.77 12.30 11.74
CA GLY A 49 8.10 13.31 10.91
C GLY A 49 8.76 13.55 9.54
N ARG A 50 9.71 12.72 9.12
CA ARG A 50 10.37 12.79 7.82
C ARG A 50 10.14 11.53 7.00
N LEU A 51 9.92 11.69 5.70
CA LEU A 51 9.84 10.59 4.75
C LEU A 51 11.23 10.27 4.20
N ALA A 52 11.62 9.00 4.24
CA ALA A 52 12.83 8.48 3.61
C ALA A 52 12.47 7.34 2.66
N ALA A 53 13.25 7.18 1.58
CA ALA A 53 13.17 5.98 0.75
C ALA A 53 13.57 4.75 1.58
N VAL A 54 12.84 3.65 1.39
CA VAL A 54 13.20 2.35 1.97
C VAL A 54 14.25 1.68 1.11
#